data_AF-A0A537F153-F1
#
_entry.id   AF-A0A537F153-F1
#
_cell.length_a   1.000
_cell.length_b   1.000
_cell.length_c   1.000
_cell.angle_alpha   90.00
_cell.angle_beta   90.00
_cell.angle_gamma   90.00
#
_symmetry.space_group_name_H-M   'P 1'
#
loop_
_entity.id
_entity.type
_entity.pdbx_description
1 polymer ?
#
loop_
_entity_poly.entity_id
_entity_poly.type
_entity_poly.pdbx_seq_one_letter_code
_entity_poly.pdbx_strand_id
1 'polypeptide(L)' 'MSWLGHDSFRIKNGKTIIIDPFKIRAISDKADILLISHEHFDHLSLDDIKKVSSDKTTIVT' A
#
# COMPACT_ATOMS: atom_id res chain seq x y z
N MET A 1 -9.31 8.43 -6.03
CA MET A 1 -8.81 7.91 -4.73
C MET A 1 -9.77 6.85 -4.24
N SER A 2 -9.27 5.81 -3.57
CA SER A 2 -10.07 4.77 -2.94
C SER A 2 -9.57 4.53 -1.51
N TRP A 3 -10.48 4.41 -0.56
CA TRP A 3 -10.16 3.93 0.78
C TRP A 3 -10.20 2.39 0.78
N LEU A 4 -9.20 1.75 1.40
CA LEU A 4 -9.07 0.29 1.45
C LEU A 4 -9.34 -0.30 2.84
N GLY A 5 -9.57 0.55 3.85
CA GLY A 5 -9.73 0.18 5.26
C GLY A 5 -8.66 0.84 6.13
N HIS A 6 -8.93 1.08 7.43
CA HIS A 6 -7.98 1.71 8.36
C HIS A 6 -7.34 2.99 7.75
N ASP A 7 -6.03 3.16 7.85
CA ASP A 7 -5.26 4.21 7.20
C ASP A 7 -4.73 3.80 5.81
N SER A 8 -5.32 2.75 5.23
CA SER A 8 -4.97 2.27 3.90
C SER A 8 -5.69 3.04 2.78
N PHE A 9 -4.92 3.68 1.90
CA PHE A 9 -5.45 4.42 0.76
C PHE A 9 -4.79 4.01 -0.55
N ARG A 10 -5.56 4.06 -1.64
CA ARG A 10 -5.06 3.93 -3.02
C ARG A 10 -5.35 5.20 -3.81
N ILE A 11 -4.31 5.78 -4.38
CA ILE A 11 -4.40 6.95 -5.27
C ILE A 11 -3.95 6.52 -6.66
N LYS A 12 -4.75 6.84 -7.68
CA LYS A 12 -4.44 6.56 -9.08
C LYS A 12 -4.53 7.83 -9.90
N ASN A 13 -3.40 8.24 -10.48
CA ASN A 13 -3.30 9.34 -11.45
C ASN A 13 -2.02 9.19 -12.27
N GLY A 14 -2.04 8.34 -13.30
CA GLY A 14 -0.85 7.94 -14.07
C GLY A 14 0.10 6.99 -13.32
N LYS A 15 0.20 7.12 -11.99
CA LYS A 15 0.84 6.15 -11.08
C LYS A 15 -0.15 5.66 -10.03
N THR A 16 0.11 4.47 -9.49
CA THR A 16 -0.59 3.88 -8.36
C THR A 16 0.23 4.10 -7.09
N ILE A 17 -0.31 4.87 -6.15
CA ILE A 17 0.24 5.05 -4.80
C ILE A 17 -0.63 4.26 -3.83
N ILE A 18 -0.01 3.46 -2.97
CA ILE A 18 -0.67 2.78 -1.86
C ILE A 18 -0.03 3.26 -0.55
N ILE A 19 -0.85 3.52 0.44
CA ILE A 19 -0.44 4.05 1.76
C ILE A 19 -0.86 3.03 2.81
N ASP A 20 0.01 2.73 3.78
CA ASP A 20 -0.24 1.94 5.00
C ASP A 20 -1.21 0.75 4.82
N PRO A 21 -0.90 -0.23 3.96
CA PRO A 21 -1.82 -1.32 3.67
C PRO A 21 -1.98 -2.24 4.90
N PHE A 22 -3.21 -2.40 5.39
CA PHE A 22 -3.51 -3.26 6.54
C PHE A 22 -4.85 -3.98 6.39
N LYS A 23 -4.82 -5.31 6.48
CA LYS A 23 -5.99 -6.19 6.32
C LYS A 23 -6.81 -5.89 5.05
N ILE A 24 -6.13 -5.46 3.99
CA ILE A 24 -6.80 -5.12 2.73
C ILE A 24 -7.21 -6.39 1.99
N ARG A 25 -8.33 -6.30 1.25
CA ARG A 25 -8.72 -7.34 0.29
C ARG A 25 -7.68 -7.41 -0.81
N ALA A 26 -7.54 -8.59 -1.43
CA ALA A 26 -6.70 -8.75 -2.60
C ALA A 26 -7.15 -7.77 -3.69
N ILE A 27 -6.22 -6.94 -4.16
CA ILE A 27 -6.43 -6.03 -5.28
C ILE A 27 -5.48 -6.42 -6.41
N SER A 28 -5.92 -6.21 -7.66
CA SER A 28 -5.11 -6.53 -8.85
C SER A 28 -3.95 -5.57 -9.05
N ASP A 29 -4.03 -4.38 -8.46
CA ASP A 29 -3.07 -3.31 -8.68
C ASP A 29 -1.83 -3.49 -7.81
N LYS A 30 -0.67 -3.33 -8.44
CA LYS A 30 0.60 -3.14 -7.73
C LYS A 30 0.90 -1.66 -7.56
N ALA A 31 1.51 -1.30 -6.45
CA ALA A 31 1.97 0.05 -6.16
C ALA A 31 3.19 0.39 -7.04
N ASP A 32 3.16 1.53 -7.70
CA ASP A 32 4.38 2.15 -8.20
C ASP A 32 5.17 2.74 -7.01
N ILE A 33 4.44 3.36 -6.07
CA ILE A 33 4.98 3.92 -4.83
C ILE A 33 4.15 3.38 -3.66
N LEU A 34 4.83 2.77 -2.69
CA LEU A 34 4.25 2.34 -1.42
C LEU A 34 4.79 3.25 -0.32
N LEU A 35 3.88 3.96 0.36
CA LEU A 35 4.21 4.84 1.48
C LEU A 35 3.87 4.14 2.79
N ILE A 36 4.83 4.05 3.68
CA ILE A 36 4.63 3.59 5.06
C ILE A 36 4.88 4.77 5.98
N SER A 37 3.92 5.11 6.84
CA SER A 37 4.01 6.30 7.68
C SER A 37 4.89 6.13 8.93
N HIS A 38 4.88 4.95 9.56
CA HIS A 38 5.67 4.61 10.74
C HIS A 38 5.64 3.10 11.06
N GLU A 39 6.50 2.64 11.96
CA GLU A 39 6.73 1.22 12.27
C GLU A 39 5.76 0.61 13.31
N HIS A 40 4.47 0.90 13.18
CA HIS A 40 3.43 0.17 13.93
C HIS A 40 2.85 -0.99 13.12
N PHE A 41 2.34 -2.01 13.81
CA PHE A 41 1.91 -3.26 13.17
C PHE A 41 0.73 -3.10 12.18
N ASP A 42 -0.07 -2.05 12.36
CA ASP A 42 -1.21 -1.66 11.53
C ASP A 42 -0.85 -0.70 10.39
N HIS A 43 0.40 -0.23 10.32
CA HIS A 43 0.93 0.59 9.22
C HIS A 43 2.02 -0.14 8.41
N LEU A 44 2.77 -1.07 9.03
CA LEU A 44 3.83 -1.88 8.43
C LEU A 44 3.44 -3.39 8.40
N SER A 45 2.28 -3.71 7.83
CA SER A 45 1.87 -5.12 7.67
C SER A 45 2.60 -5.80 6.51
N LEU A 46 3.63 -6.59 6.80
CA LEU A 46 4.43 -7.28 5.76
C LEU A 46 3.58 -8.17 4.83
N ASP A 47 2.51 -8.76 5.34
CA ASP A 47 1.62 -9.59 4.54
C ASP A 47 0.80 -8.76 3.54
N ASP A 48 0.34 -7.58 3.94
CA ASP A 48 -0.40 -6.68 3.05
C ASP A 48 0.53 -5.94 2.09
N ILE A 49 1.73 -5.57 2.52
CA ILE A 49 2.79 -5.02 1.67
C ILE A 49 3.09 -5.98 0.50
N LYS A 50 3.26 -7.28 0.77
CA LYS A 50 3.49 -8.27 -0.30
C LYS A 50 2.34 -8.36 -1.31
N LYS A 51 1.08 -8.15 -0.88
CA LYS A 51 -0.07 -8.17 -1.79
C LYS A 51 0.00 -7.04 -2.82
N VAL A 52 0.55 -5.89 -2.44
CA VAL A 52 0.55 -4.68 -3.26
C VAL A 52 1.89 -4.34 -3.89
N SER A 53 2.98 -4.95 -3.45
CA SER A 53 4.31 -4.72 -4.01
C SER A 53 4.62 -5.64 -5.20
N SER A 54 5.48 -5.14 -6.09
CA SER A 54 6.21 -5.87 -7.12
C SER A 54 7.69 -5.48 -7.07
N ASP A 55 8.48 -6.07 -7.96
CA ASP A 55 9.88 -5.71 -8.24
C ASP A 55 10.08 -4.24 -8.65
N LYS A 56 9.01 -3.57 -9.11
CA LYS A 56 9.04 -2.16 -9.55
C LYS A 56 8.53 -1.18 -8.50
N THR A 57 8.04 -1.68 -7.37
CA THR A 57 7.51 -0.83 -6.31
C THR A 57 8.64 -0.10 -5.59
N THR A 58 8.58 1.23 -5.55
CA THR A 58 9.42 2.03 -4.66
C THR A 58 8.75 2.13 -3.30
N ILE A 59 9.46 1.73 -2.24
CA ILE A 59 8.98 1.85 -0.85
C ILE A 59 9.63 3.07 -0.21
N VAL A 60 8.83 3.92 0.43
CA VAL A 60 9.27 5.07 1.22
C VAL A 60 8.74 4.92 2.64
N THR A 61 9.60 5.08 3.63
CA THR A 61 9.34 4.89 5.07
C THR A 61 9.79 6.11 5.84
#